data_AF-A0A2V8HNH5-F1
#
_entry.id   AF-A0A2V8HNH5-F1
#
_cell.length_a   1.000
_cell.length_b   1.000
_cell.length_c   1.000
_cell.angle_alpha   90.00
_cell.angle_beta   90.00
_cell.angle_gamma   90.00
#
_symmetry.space_group_name_H-M   'P 1'
#
loop_
_entity.id
_entity.type
_entity.pdbx_description
1 polymer ?
#
loop_
_entity_poly.entity_id
_entity_poly.type
_entity_poly.pdbx_seq_one_letter_code
_entity_poly.pdbx_strand_id
1 'polypeptide(L)' 'MTSSYVAQVVRNVLTEREMPDTIVSVAALSFSWEVVLRSPSGVEQHVILPITSPRTLTDTIRSALAA' A
#
# COMPACT_ATOMS: atom_id res chain seq x y z
N MET A 1 1.36 2.46 14.63
CA MET A 1 1.42 2.78 13.18
C MET A 1 0.05 3.28 12.76
N THR A 2 -0.02 4.35 11.96
CA THR A 2 -1.30 4.97 11.53
C THR A 2 -1.60 4.64 10.07
N SER A 3 -2.87 4.78 9.66
CA SER A 3 -3.27 4.66 8.25
C SER A 3 -2.54 5.66 7.36
N SER A 4 -2.31 6.90 7.84
CA SER A 4 -1.55 7.92 7.13
C SER A 4 -0.10 7.52 6.88
N TYR A 5 0.55 6.87 7.86
CA TYR A 5 1.91 6.37 7.71
C TYR A 5 1.98 5.26 6.64
N VAL A 6 1.04 4.30 6.71
CA VAL A 6 0.96 3.22 5.71
C VAL A 6 0.71 3.81 4.31
N ALA A 7 -0.22 4.75 4.18
CA ALA A 7 -0.50 5.42 2.92
C ALA A 7 0.72 6.16 2.35
N GLN A 8 1.53 6.81 3.21
CA GLN A 8 2.76 7.48 2.80
C GLN A 8 3.79 6.47 2.26
N VAL A 9 4.00 5.35 2.95
CA VAL A 9 4.93 4.31 2.48
C VAL A 9 4.46 3.71 1.16
N VAL A 10 3.16 3.41 1.04
CA VAL A 10 2.57 2.91 -0.22
C VAL A 10 2.79 3.90 -1.36
N ARG A 11 2.53 5.20 -1.13
CA ARG A 11 2.77 6.24 -2.14
C ARG A 11 4.23 6.32 -2.57
N ASN A 12 5.18 6.21 -1.63
CA ASN A 12 6.60 6.21 -1.98
C ASN A 12 6.95 5.03 -2.91
N VAL A 13 6.46 3.83 -2.61
CA VAL A 13 6.69 2.65 -3.46
C VAL A 13 6.02 2.77 -4.83
N LEU A 14 4.84 3.39 -4.91
CA LEU A 14 4.16 3.66 -6.19
C LEU A 14 4.92 4.67 -7.04
N THR A 15 5.49 5.70 -6.43
CA THR A 15 6.39 6.66 -7.12
C THR A 15 7.64 5.97 -7.64
N GLU A 16 8.28 5.08 -6.86
CA GLU A 16 9.41 4.25 -7.31
C GLU A 16 9.08 3.41 -8.55
N ARG A 17 7.80 3.08 -8.75
CA ARG A 17 7.28 2.23 -9.83
C ARG A 17 6.63 3.00 -10.98
N GLU A 18 6.79 4.32 -11.03
CA GLU A 18 6.19 5.16 -12.07
C GLU A 18 4.65 5.07 -12.13
N MET A 19 4.00 4.80 -10.98
CA MET A 19 2.54 4.75 -10.84
C MET A 19 1.99 5.84 -9.88
N PRO A 20 2.44 7.11 -9.97
CA PRO A 20 2.12 8.15 -8.98
C PRO A 20 0.63 8.51 -8.92
N ASP A 21 -0.11 8.33 -10.01
CA ASP A 21 -1.52 8.68 -10.13
C ASP A 21 -2.48 7.63 -9.55
N THR A 22 -1.94 6.56 -8.97
CA THR A 22 -2.74 5.53 -8.30
C THR A 22 -3.36 6.09 -7.03
N ILE A 23 -4.70 6.00 -6.93
CA ILE A 23 -5.43 6.37 -5.72
C ILE A 23 -5.18 5.28 -4.67
N VAL A 24 -4.78 5.70 -3.47
CA VAL A 24 -4.52 4.82 -2.33
C VAL A 24 -5.57 5.05 -1.25
N SER A 25 -6.29 4.00 -0.90
CA SER A 25 -7.14 3.94 0.30
C SER A 25 -6.55 2.95 1.29
N VAL A 26 -6.54 3.30 2.58
CA VAL A 26 -6.00 2.45 3.65
C VAL A 26 -7.02 2.32 4.76
N ALA A 27 -7.42 1.08 5.04
CA ALA A 27 -8.28 0.73 6.16
C ALA A 27 -7.50 -0.08 7.21
N ALA A 28 -7.76 0.21 8.49
CA ALA A 28 -7.22 -0.56 9.59
C ALA A 28 -8.13 -1.76 9.88
N LEU A 29 -7.54 -2.96 9.91
CA LEU A 29 -8.18 -4.18 10.39
C LEU A 29 -7.58 -4.56 11.75
N SER A 30 -8.16 -5.55 12.43
CA SER A 30 -7.73 -5.94 13.78
C SER A 30 -6.25 -6.37 13.87
N PHE A 31 -5.70 -6.97 12.80
CA PHE A 31 -4.32 -7.50 12.77
C PHE A 31 -3.56 -7.17 11.47
N SER A 32 -4.16 -6.37 10.60
CA SER A 32 -3.65 -6.06 9.27
C SER A 32 -4.12 -4.69 8.79
N TRP A 33 -3.63 -4.29 7.64
CA TRP A 33 -4.10 -3.15 6.88
C TRP A 33 -4.65 -3.66 5.56
N GLU A 34 -5.81 -3.15 5.18
CA GLU A 34 -6.26 -3.27 3.80
C GLU A 34 -5.81 -2.03 3.05
N VAL A 35 -5.13 -2.24 1.94
CA VAL A 35 -4.72 -1.19 1.01
C VAL A 35 -5.42 -1.45 -0.31
N VAL A 36 -6.23 -0.49 -0.73
CA VAL A 36 -6.91 -0.52 -2.03
C VAL A 36 -6.19 0.46 -2.93
N LEU A 37 -5.75 -0.05 -4.08
CA LEU A 37 -5.06 0.70 -5.12
C LEU A 37 -5.96 0.79 -6.34
N ARG A 38 -6.28 2.00 -6.76
CA ARG A 38 -7.05 2.23 -7.98
C ARG A 38 -6.21 2.99 -8.98
N SER A 39 -5.87 2.31 -10.08
CA SER A 39 -5.14 2.91 -11.19
C SER A 39 -6.01 3.89 -11.98
N PRO A 40 -5.42 4.80 -12.78
CA PRO A 40 -6.17 5.70 -13.66
C PRO A 40 -7.03 4.97 -14.71
N SER A 41 -6.65 3.76 -15.10
CA SER A 41 -7.42 2.92 -16.02
C SER A 41 -8.63 2.24 -15.35
N GLY A 42 -8.84 2.46 -14.05
CA GLY A 42 -9.96 1.91 -13.29
C GLY A 42 -9.71 0.51 -12.74
N VAL A 43 -8.52 -0.06 -12.93
CA VAL A 43 -8.15 -1.34 -12.30
C VAL A 43 -7.97 -1.13 -10.81
N GLU A 44 -8.70 -1.94 -10.03
CA GLU A 44 -8.65 -1.95 -8.57
C GLU A 44 -7.90 -3.20 -8.08
N GLN A 45 -6.94 -3.00 -7.19
CA GLN A 45 -6.16 -4.06 -6.56
C GLN A 45 -6.26 -3.92 -5.04
N HIS A 46 -6.57 -5.03 -4.38
CA HIS A 46 -6.62 -5.11 -2.91
C HIS A 46 -5.38 -5.82 -2.39
N VAL A 47 -4.73 -5.20 -1.42
CA VAL A 47 -3.53 -5.72 -0.78
C VAL A 47 -3.75 -5.77 0.73
N ILE A 48 -3.61 -6.96 1.31
CA ILE A 48 -3.66 -7.15 2.77
C ILE A 48 -2.24 -7.16 3.30
N LEU A 49 -1.90 -6.17 4.12
CA LEU A 49 -0.59 -6.02 4.73
C LEU A 49 -0.66 -6.41 6.21
N PRO A 50 0.16 -7.35 6.72
CA PRO A 50 0.22 -7.63 8.15
C PRO A 50 0.73 -6.40 8.93
N ILE A 51 0.28 -6.24 10.18
CA ILE A 51 0.88 -5.26 11.08
C ILE A 51 2.32 -5.70 11.38
N THR A 52 3.28 -4.95 10.87
CA THR A 52 4.72 -5.25 11.00
C THR A 52 5.50 -4.01 11.43
N SER A 53 6.83 -4.16 11.58
CA SER A 53 7.70 -3.02 11.85
C SER A 53 7.75 -2.06 10.65
N PRO A 54 7.97 -0.75 10.87
CA PRO A 54 8.15 0.23 9.80
C PRO A 54 9.14 -0.17 8.70
N ARG A 55 10.27 -0.81 9.07
CA ARG A 55 11.28 -1.27 8.13
C ARG A 55 10.76 -2.40 7.24
N THR A 56 10.03 -3.34 7.83
CA THR A 56 9.46 -4.50 7.12
C THR A 56 8.29 -4.11 6.22
N LEU A 57 7.57 -3.03 6.57
CA LEU A 57 6.40 -2.59 5.82
C LEU A 57 6.73 -2.23 4.36
N THR A 58 7.81 -1.46 4.11
CA THR A 58 8.21 -1.06 2.76
C THR A 58 8.50 -2.27 1.87
N ASP A 59 9.25 -3.25 2.37
CA ASP A 59 9.58 -4.46 1.62
C ASP A 59 8.34 -5.33 1.37
N THR A 60 7.44 -5.39 2.34
CA THR A 60 6.15 -6.11 2.21
C THR A 60 5.29 -5.48 1.12
N ILE A 61 5.17 -4.16 1.09
CA ILE A 61 4.43 -3.44 0.03
C ILE A 61 5.10 -3.67 -1.32
N ARG A 62 6.43 -3.52 -1.41
CA ARG A 62 7.16 -3.73 -2.67
C ARG A 62 6.95 -5.14 -3.23
N SER A 63 6.96 -6.16 -2.36
CA SER A 63 6.68 -7.54 -2.74
C SER A 63 5.23 -7.75 -3.15
N ALA A 64 4.27 -7.17 -2.42
CA ALA A 64 2.84 -7.33 -2.71
C ALA A 64 2.43 -6.69 -4.05
N LEU A 65 3.11 -5.60 -4.45
CA LEU A 65 2.88 -4.94 -5.74
C LEU A 65 3.68 -5.57 -6.89
N ALA A 66 4.59 -6.51 -6.61
CA ALA A 66 5.32 -7.23 -7.66
C ALA A 66 4.57 -8.44 -8.20
N ALA A 67 3.58 -8.95 -7.45
CA ALA A 67 2.72 -10.06 -7.81
C ALA A 67 1.48 -9.56 -8.56
#